data_AF-A0A8T0DH10-F1
#
_entry.id   AF-A0A8T0DH10-F1
#
_cell.length_a   1.000
_cell.length_b   1.000
_cell.length_c   1.000
_cell.angle_alpha   90.00
_cell.angle_beta   90.00
_cell.angle_gamma   90.00
#
_symmetry.space_group_name_H-M   'P 1'
#
loop_
_entity.id
_entity.type
_entity.pdbx_description
1 polymer ?
#
loop_
_entity_poly.entity_id
_entity_poly.type
_entity_poly.pdbx_seq_one_letter_code
_entity_poly.pdbx_strand_id
1 'polypeptide(L)'
;CAFYADVHLIDSYGSCSVSIPPVSPNALGSVWSDVYPYFKERIQRKSNQSNPLTERAARELATIALEFVNLSYIDCTVQTIISVTKPLDLLEFFAFDQTVDYAVRFAVFEVCFTSPGTLEHLIASSITSSGDDTITIGWRFLTCWLAYCLLVRPCAEEREQNHLNSYERLTVIGSQFSTHFPSEVANLVTESDIELTLLKIAARFDELTAFHERMAYKLLASTHLNRLCLLLCDCCSVSSLARDTHTGLDFCRLPDLTVDSLNFVGYRAVSLLIRHCAQLLHAPATGPGALSAMEQLIDNFVLPRQLYDWERLCKHTSSTSVEQPLAKSVVECLCDKLTEFTTGLAQLAWRSDAYIARILRDIIRLYYAHLGSECIAAAIVNSPTVDYRAHLLQLSMHEAMNELISRNSEQREPPRQQQPVQQRRRALAKWIQLCHVVLDGSRSIEACQRDAPYIVGPLLFSRADVDNETWMSVEMKQDCRSIFTKCKQAITAVTSTELRNGLHETCKGLNRVYEHLPDLCTYFGIKQS
;
A
#
# COMPACT_ATOMS: atom_id res chain seq x y z
N CYS A 1 1.22 -42.79 8.75
CA CYS A 1 2.28 -43.31 7.85
C CYS A 1 1.95 -44.66 7.17
N ALA A 2 0.67 -45.04 6.98
CA ALA A 2 0.30 -46.21 6.16
C ALA A 2 -0.66 -45.87 5.00
N PHE A 3 -0.94 -44.57 4.78
CA PHE A 3 -1.79 -44.06 3.69
C PHE A 3 -0.98 -43.44 2.53
N TYR A 4 0.35 -43.42 2.64
CA TYR A 4 1.26 -42.75 1.70
C TYR A 4 1.84 -43.68 0.61
N ALA A 5 1.37 -44.92 0.51
CA ALA A 5 1.93 -45.90 -0.42
C ALA A 5 1.23 -45.96 -1.79
N ASP A 6 0.02 -45.42 -1.96
CA ASP A 6 -0.77 -45.63 -3.19
C ASP A 6 -0.87 -44.40 -4.13
N VAL A 7 -0.17 -43.29 -3.85
CA VAL A 7 -0.25 -42.06 -4.69
C VAL A 7 0.98 -41.87 -5.60
N HIS A 8 2.03 -42.70 -5.46
CA HIS A 8 3.19 -42.66 -6.36
C HIS A 8 3.13 -43.75 -7.43
N LEU A 9 2.21 -43.63 -8.39
CA LEU A 9 2.20 -44.44 -9.61
C LEU A 9 1.51 -43.69 -10.77
N ILE A 10 1.96 -42.46 -11.06
CA ILE A 10 1.63 -41.77 -12.33
C ILE A 10 2.91 -41.15 -12.86
N ASP A 11 3.84 -41.99 -13.28
CA ASP A 11 4.94 -41.60 -14.16
C ASP A 11 5.48 -42.86 -14.85
N SER A 12 4.68 -43.42 -15.77
CA SER A 12 5.16 -44.28 -16.86
C SER A 12 4.05 -44.66 -17.83
N TYR A 13 4.21 -44.22 -19.08
CA TYR A 13 3.68 -44.80 -20.31
C TYR A 13 2.15 -44.89 -20.54
N GLY A 14 1.73 -44.20 -21.61
CA GLY A 14 0.87 -44.80 -22.62
C GLY A 14 -0.64 -44.69 -22.39
N SER A 15 -1.32 -44.19 -23.41
CA SER A 15 -2.78 -44.20 -23.59
C SER A 15 -3.45 -45.48 -23.06
N CYS A 16 -4.13 -45.37 -21.93
CA CYS A 16 -5.17 -46.29 -21.48
C CYS A 16 -6.21 -45.48 -20.71
N SER A 17 -7.44 -45.51 -21.19
CA SER A 17 -8.61 -44.99 -20.48
C SER A 17 -8.83 -45.79 -19.20
N VAL A 18 -8.28 -45.30 -18.08
CA VAL A 18 -8.52 -45.87 -16.75
C VAL A 18 -9.88 -45.36 -16.27
N SER A 19 -10.82 -46.28 -16.12
CA SER A 19 -12.08 -46.05 -15.43
C SER A 19 -11.78 -45.86 -13.95
N ILE A 20 -12.13 -44.70 -13.39
CA ILE A 20 -12.00 -44.40 -11.96
C ILE A 20 -12.89 -45.41 -11.20
N PRO A 21 -12.35 -46.24 -10.30
CA PRO A 21 -13.18 -47.12 -9.48
C PRO A 21 -14.07 -46.29 -8.56
N PRO A 22 -15.31 -46.71 -8.27
CA PRO A 22 -16.19 -45.97 -7.38
C PRO A 22 -15.54 -45.91 -5.99
N VAL A 23 -15.16 -44.71 -5.57
CA VAL A 23 -14.66 -44.46 -4.22
C VAL A 23 -15.80 -44.80 -3.26
N SER A 24 -15.54 -45.71 -2.32
CA SER A 24 -16.50 -46.10 -1.29
C SER A 24 -17.02 -44.85 -0.55
N PRO A 25 -18.35 -44.62 -0.46
CA PRO A 25 -18.93 -43.50 0.27
C PRO A 25 -18.45 -43.41 1.72
N ASN A 26 -18.13 -44.56 2.33
CA ASN A 26 -17.62 -44.65 3.71
C ASN A 26 -16.18 -44.12 3.83
N ALA A 27 -15.36 -44.25 2.78
CA ALA A 27 -13.99 -43.74 2.78
C ALA A 27 -13.96 -42.20 2.63
N LEU A 28 -14.75 -41.65 1.70
CA LEU A 28 -14.92 -40.19 1.56
C LEU A 28 -15.50 -39.55 2.82
N GLY A 29 -16.48 -40.20 3.46
CA GLY A 29 -17.02 -39.75 4.75
C GLY A 29 -15.94 -39.60 5.83
N SER A 30 -15.04 -40.58 5.96
CA SER A 30 -13.93 -40.54 6.94
C SER A 30 -12.88 -39.46 6.66
N VAL A 31 -12.66 -39.11 5.38
CA VAL A 31 -11.73 -38.03 5.00
C VAL A 31 -12.23 -36.70 5.52
N TRP A 32 -13.52 -36.41 5.38
CA TRP A 32 -14.10 -35.14 5.86
C TRP A 32 -14.38 -35.12 7.35
N SER A 33 -14.71 -36.25 7.98
CA SER A 33 -14.99 -36.30 9.42
C SER A 33 -13.74 -36.34 10.29
N ASP A 34 -12.66 -36.99 9.82
CA ASP A 34 -11.50 -37.31 10.65
C ASP A 34 -10.22 -36.63 10.15
N VAL A 35 -9.93 -36.74 8.85
CA VAL A 35 -8.65 -36.29 8.26
C VAL A 35 -8.64 -34.77 8.06
N TYR A 36 -9.70 -34.21 7.48
CA TYR A 36 -9.79 -32.76 7.22
C TYR A 36 -9.73 -31.92 8.51
N PRO A 37 -10.45 -32.26 9.61
CA PRO A 37 -10.33 -31.51 10.85
C PRO A 37 -8.92 -31.56 11.45
N TYR A 38 -8.27 -32.73 11.42
CA TYR A 38 -6.88 -32.87 11.88
C TYR A 38 -5.91 -32.04 11.02
N PHE A 39 -6.10 -32.05 9.69
CA PHE A 39 -5.33 -31.21 8.78
C PHE A 39 -5.55 -29.72 9.06
N LYS A 40 -6.80 -29.30 9.25
CA LYS A 40 -7.17 -27.92 9.60
C LYS A 40 -6.50 -27.47 10.90
N GLU A 41 -6.47 -28.31 11.93
CA GLU A 41 -5.75 -28.03 13.19
C GLU A 41 -4.23 -27.91 12.98
N ARG A 42 -3.66 -28.65 12.03
CA ARG A 42 -2.23 -28.64 11.75
C ARG A 42 -1.78 -27.37 11.02
N ILE A 43 -2.60 -26.83 10.13
CA ILE A 43 -2.32 -25.59 9.40
C ILE A 43 -2.76 -24.34 10.16
N GLN A 44 -3.40 -24.48 11.32
CA GLN A 44 -3.83 -23.34 12.12
C GLN A 44 -2.64 -22.54 12.66
N ARG A 45 -2.79 -21.22 12.65
CA ARG A 45 -1.89 -20.26 13.28
C ARG A 45 -1.86 -20.52 14.78
N LYS A 46 -0.67 -20.75 15.32
CA LYS A 46 -0.45 -21.00 16.76
C LYS A 46 0.44 -19.89 17.34
N SER A 47 -0.04 -19.23 18.39
CA SER A 47 0.59 -18.04 19.01
C SER A 47 2.00 -18.29 19.56
N ASN A 48 2.30 -19.51 19.98
CA ASN A 48 3.57 -19.90 20.60
C ASN A 48 4.31 -21.01 19.81
N GLN A 49 4.33 -20.93 18.48
CA GLN A 49 5.24 -21.80 17.72
C GLN A 49 6.69 -21.41 18.02
N SER A 50 7.40 -22.22 18.79
CA SER A 50 8.85 -22.05 19.00
C SER A 50 9.64 -22.33 17.72
N ASN A 51 9.11 -23.19 16.85
CA ASN A 51 9.72 -23.56 15.56
C ASN A 51 8.77 -23.16 14.42
N PRO A 52 9.16 -22.23 13.54
CA PRO A 52 8.39 -21.97 12.32
C PRO A 52 8.36 -23.21 11.42
N LEU A 53 7.34 -23.31 10.57
CA LEU A 53 7.32 -24.31 9.50
C LEU A 53 8.57 -24.16 8.63
N THR A 54 9.09 -25.25 8.09
CA THR A 54 10.11 -25.19 7.03
C THR A 54 9.43 -24.93 5.69
N GLU A 55 10.15 -24.38 4.71
CA GLU A 55 9.62 -24.15 3.34
C GLU A 55 9.01 -25.44 2.77
N ARG A 56 9.75 -26.55 2.91
CA ARG A 56 9.30 -27.88 2.48
C ARG A 56 8.00 -28.30 3.17
N ALA A 57 7.91 -28.14 4.49
CA ALA A 57 6.70 -28.51 5.23
C ALA A 57 5.50 -27.65 4.83
N ALA A 58 5.72 -26.35 4.62
CA ALA A 58 4.68 -25.43 4.14
C ALA A 58 4.19 -25.82 2.73
N ARG A 59 5.09 -26.13 1.79
CA ARG A 59 4.71 -26.65 0.46
C ARG A 59 3.96 -27.98 0.53
N GLU A 60 4.43 -28.94 1.32
CA GLU A 60 3.75 -30.24 1.49
C GLU A 60 2.32 -30.05 2.03
N LEU A 61 2.14 -29.17 3.03
CA LEU A 61 0.81 -28.82 3.55
C LEU A 61 -0.05 -28.11 2.50
N ALA A 62 0.53 -27.22 1.69
CA ALA A 62 -0.19 -26.55 0.60
C ALA A 62 -0.65 -27.53 -0.50
N THR A 63 0.19 -28.49 -0.89
CA THR A 63 -0.21 -29.54 -1.84
C THR A 63 -1.38 -30.35 -1.28
N ILE A 64 -1.32 -30.77 0.00
CA ILE A 64 -2.43 -31.48 0.66
C ILE A 64 -3.69 -30.62 0.70
N ALA A 65 -3.57 -29.31 0.94
CA ALA A 65 -4.71 -28.40 0.91
C ALA A 65 -5.40 -28.39 -0.48
N LEU A 66 -4.63 -28.38 -1.56
CA LEU A 66 -5.17 -28.44 -2.92
C LEU A 66 -5.79 -29.80 -3.25
N GLU A 67 -5.30 -30.89 -2.68
CA GLU A 67 -5.98 -32.19 -2.79
C GLU A 67 -7.37 -32.16 -2.13
N PHE A 68 -7.54 -31.49 -0.99
CA PHE A 68 -8.88 -31.28 -0.42
C PHE A 68 -9.79 -30.44 -1.32
N VAL A 69 -9.25 -29.47 -2.05
CA VAL A 69 -10.00 -28.70 -3.06
C VAL A 69 -10.49 -29.62 -4.19
N ASN A 70 -9.62 -30.49 -4.71
CA ASN A 70 -9.97 -31.46 -5.75
C ASN A 70 -10.98 -32.50 -5.25
N LEU A 71 -10.82 -33.01 -4.04
CA LEU A 71 -11.77 -33.95 -3.42
C LEU A 71 -13.15 -33.33 -3.23
N SER A 72 -13.22 -32.06 -2.84
CA SER A 72 -14.49 -31.33 -2.72
C SER A 72 -15.23 -31.26 -4.06
N TYR A 73 -14.51 -31.09 -5.17
CA TYR A 73 -15.11 -31.10 -6.50
C TYR A 73 -15.73 -32.46 -6.81
N ILE A 74 -15.01 -33.55 -6.55
CA ILE A 74 -15.50 -34.92 -6.75
C ILE A 74 -16.79 -35.14 -5.94
N ASP A 75 -16.83 -34.77 -4.67
CA ASP A 75 -18.03 -34.92 -3.85
C ASP A 75 -19.21 -34.06 -4.32
N CYS A 76 -18.96 -32.85 -4.82
CA CYS A 76 -20.01 -32.01 -5.41
C CYS A 76 -20.62 -32.67 -6.66
N THR A 77 -19.82 -33.39 -7.46
CA THR A 77 -20.30 -34.09 -8.67
C THR A 77 -21.02 -35.39 -8.36
N VAL A 78 -20.60 -36.12 -7.32
CA VAL A 78 -21.14 -37.44 -6.96
C VAL A 78 -22.33 -37.34 -5.99
N GLN A 79 -22.57 -36.15 -5.38
CA GLN A 79 -23.65 -35.88 -4.41
C GLN A 79 -23.68 -36.85 -3.23
N THR A 80 -22.52 -37.39 -2.86
CA THR A 80 -22.38 -38.41 -1.80
C THR A 80 -22.54 -37.83 -0.40
N ILE A 81 -22.23 -36.55 -0.20
CA ILE A 81 -22.23 -35.89 1.11
C ILE A 81 -22.91 -34.52 0.97
N ILE A 82 -24.00 -34.28 1.72
CA ILE A 82 -24.91 -33.13 1.56
C ILE A 82 -24.31 -31.79 2.04
N SER A 83 -23.13 -31.78 2.68
CA SER A 83 -22.56 -30.60 3.34
C SER A 83 -21.07 -30.34 3.10
N VAL A 84 -20.55 -30.68 1.92
CA VAL A 84 -19.13 -30.40 1.60
C VAL A 84 -18.96 -28.94 1.16
N THR A 85 -17.97 -28.25 1.73
CA THR A 85 -17.58 -26.90 1.34
C THR A 85 -17.11 -26.89 -0.12
N LYS A 86 -17.60 -25.96 -0.94
CA LYS A 86 -17.27 -25.91 -2.37
C LYS A 86 -15.76 -25.73 -2.62
N PRO A 87 -15.22 -26.17 -3.78
CA PRO A 87 -13.79 -26.13 -4.06
C PRO A 87 -13.18 -24.72 -3.91
N LEU A 88 -13.85 -23.72 -4.50
CA LEU A 88 -13.36 -22.35 -4.49
C LEU A 88 -13.42 -21.71 -3.09
N ASP A 89 -14.41 -22.09 -2.28
CA ASP A 89 -14.51 -21.65 -0.88
C ASP A 89 -13.41 -22.27 -0.02
N LEU A 90 -13.04 -23.54 -0.28
CA LEU A 90 -11.90 -24.18 0.37
C LEU A 90 -10.57 -23.56 -0.05
N LEU A 91 -10.38 -23.28 -1.34
CA LEU A 91 -9.18 -22.60 -1.84
C LEU A 91 -9.01 -21.24 -1.13
N GLU A 92 -10.08 -20.45 -1.05
CA GLU A 92 -10.06 -19.16 -0.37
C GLU A 92 -9.85 -19.29 1.14
N PHE A 93 -10.41 -20.32 1.78
CA PHE A 93 -10.12 -20.62 3.18
C PHE A 93 -8.62 -20.86 3.38
N PHE A 94 -7.99 -21.71 2.56
CA PHE A 94 -6.57 -22.00 2.71
C PHE A 94 -5.65 -20.82 2.34
N ALA A 95 -6.11 -19.93 1.47
CA ALA A 95 -5.30 -18.82 0.95
C ALA A 95 -5.47 -17.50 1.73
N PHE A 96 -6.68 -17.19 2.21
CA PHE A 96 -7.02 -15.88 2.78
C PHE A 96 -7.50 -15.92 4.24
N ASP A 97 -7.87 -17.08 4.79
CA ASP A 97 -8.41 -17.13 6.15
C ASP A 97 -7.34 -16.84 7.20
N GLN A 98 -7.60 -15.85 8.06
CA GLN A 98 -6.68 -15.39 9.11
C GLN A 98 -6.29 -16.47 10.14
N THR A 99 -7.04 -17.57 10.22
CA THR A 99 -6.73 -18.70 11.13
C THR A 99 -5.67 -19.64 10.56
N VAL A 100 -5.37 -19.59 9.27
CA VAL A 100 -4.35 -20.43 8.63
C VAL A 100 -2.97 -19.81 8.82
N ASP A 101 -1.93 -20.62 8.98
CA ASP A 101 -0.54 -20.17 9.10
C ASP A 101 -0.06 -19.45 7.83
N TYR A 102 0.66 -18.33 7.97
CA TYR A 102 1.11 -17.52 6.84
C TYR A 102 1.96 -18.29 5.84
N ALA A 103 2.84 -19.18 6.32
CA ALA A 103 3.69 -19.98 5.43
C ALA A 103 2.86 -20.91 4.55
N VAL A 104 1.77 -21.47 5.11
CA VAL A 104 0.84 -22.30 4.35
C VAL A 104 0.08 -21.46 3.33
N ARG A 105 -0.42 -20.28 3.69
CA ARG A 105 -1.13 -19.39 2.75
C ARG A 105 -0.24 -18.98 1.56
N PHE A 106 1.00 -18.58 1.84
CA PHE A 106 1.99 -18.24 0.82
C PHE A 106 2.29 -19.43 -0.09
N ALA A 107 2.50 -20.61 0.50
CA ALA A 107 2.74 -21.84 -0.25
C ALA A 107 1.52 -22.26 -1.10
N VAL A 108 0.28 -22.04 -0.64
CA VAL A 108 -0.93 -22.30 -1.43
C VAL A 108 -0.93 -21.45 -2.70
N PHE A 109 -0.69 -20.14 -2.60
CA PHE A 109 -0.55 -19.28 -3.78
C PHE A 109 0.61 -19.73 -4.67
N GLU A 110 1.76 -20.08 -4.10
CA GLU A 110 2.93 -20.56 -4.83
C GLU A 110 2.59 -21.82 -5.64
N VAL A 111 2.02 -22.85 -5.02
CA VAL A 111 1.68 -24.11 -5.69
C VAL A 111 0.57 -23.89 -6.75
N CYS A 112 -0.42 -23.04 -6.47
CA CYS A 112 -1.49 -22.74 -7.44
C CYS A 112 -0.96 -22.15 -8.75
N PHE A 113 0.03 -21.25 -8.68
CA PHE A 113 0.48 -20.47 -9.85
C PHE A 113 1.86 -20.88 -10.38
N THR A 114 2.53 -21.86 -9.76
CA THR A 114 3.79 -22.43 -10.29
C THR A 114 3.59 -23.62 -11.23
N SER A 115 2.44 -24.28 -11.17
CA SER A 115 2.08 -25.43 -12.03
C SER A 115 0.87 -25.09 -12.91
N PRO A 116 1.05 -24.91 -14.23
CA PRO A 116 -0.04 -24.60 -15.15
C PRO A 116 -1.20 -25.60 -15.12
N GLY A 117 -0.89 -26.90 -15.03
CA GLY A 117 -1.91 -27.95 -14.98
C GLY A 117 -2.74 -27.92 -13.70
N THR A 118 -2.14 -27.49 -12.58
CA THR A 118 -2.85 -27.31 -11.31
C THR A 118 -3.84 -26.16 -11.43
N LEU A 119 -3.44 -25.02 -11.99
CA LEU A 119 -4.33 -23.88 -12.20
C LEU A 119 -5.50 -24.22 -13.14
N GLU A 120 -5.22 -24.85 -14.28
CA GLU A 120 -6.25 -25.25 -15.26
C GLU A 120 -7.30 -26.17 -14.61
N HIS A 121 -6.85 -27.16 -13.84
CA HIS A 121 -7.75 -28.08 -13.15
C HIS A 121 -8.60 -27.36 -12.08
N LEU A 122 -8.01 -26.44 -11.31
CA LEU A 122 -8.73 -25.65 -10.30
C LEU A 122 -9.78 -24.73 -10.92
N ILE A 123 -9.47 -24.10 -12.05
CA ILE A 123 -10.42 -23.26 -12.79
C ILE A 123 -11.58 -24.11 -13.32
N ALA A 124 -11.29 -25.22 -14.00
CA ALA A 124 -12.31 -26.07 -14.59
C ALA A 124 -13.25 -26.68 -13.52
N SER A 125 -12.69 -27.15 -12.40
CA SER A 125 -13.47 -27.70 -11.28
C SER A 125 -14.35 -26.63 -10.61
N SER A 126 -13.84 -25.41 -10.45
CA SER A 126 -14.59 -24.29 -9.85
C SER A 126 -15.75 -23.83 -10.73
N ILE A 127 -15.55 -23.70 -12.05
CA ILE A 127 -16.61 -23.33 -13.01
C ILE A 127 -17.75 -24.36 -12.98
N THR A 128 -17.41 -25.63 -12.84
CA THR A 128 -18.38 -26.74 -12.89
C THR A 128 -19.18 -26.89 -11.58
N SER A 129 -18.66 -26.43 -10.44
CA SER A 129 -19.21 -26.75 -9.11
C SER A 129 -19.68 -25.55 -8.26
N SER A 130 -19.30 -24.31 -8.59
CA SER A 130 -19.51 -23.17 -7.69
C SER A 130 -20.96 -22.70 -7.60
N GLY A 131 -21.77 -22.87 -8.66
CA GLY A 131 -23.10 -22.25 -8.77
C GLY A 131 -23.08 -20.71 -8.89
N ASP A 132 -21.88 -20.10 -8.86
CA ASP A 132 -21.66 -18.67 -9.09
C ASP A 132 -21.54 -18.41 -10.61
N ASP A 133 -21.75 -17.17 -11.04
CA ASP A 133 -21.49 -16.79 -12.43
C ASP A 133 -19.98 -16.77 -12.74
N THR A 134 -19.63 -16.97 -14.01
CA THR A 134 -18.23 -17.08 -14.46
C THR A 134 -17.42 -15.80 -14.24
N ILE A 135 -18.06 -14.62 -14.19
CA ILE A 135 -17.37 -13.35 -13.91
C ILE A 135 -16.94 -13.32 -12.43
N THR A 136 -17.85 -13.67 -11.52
CA THR A 136 -17.55 -13.77 -10.08
C THR A 136 -16.43 -14.77 -9.82
N ILE A 137 -16.48 -15.97 -10.43
CA ILE A 137 -15.40 -16.97 -10.33
C ILE A 137 -14.08 -16.39 -10.85
N GLY A 138 -14.11 -15.72 -12.00
CA GLY A 138 -12.93 -15.08 -12.58
C GLY A 138 -12.30 -14.04 -11.65
N TRP A 139 -13.12 -13.21 -10.99
CA TRP A 139 -12.63 -12.23 -10.01
C TRP A 139 -12.03 -12.88 -8.76
N ARG A 140 -12.56 -14.01 -8.29
CA ARG A 140 -11.98 -14.79 -7.19
C ARG A 140 -10.58 -15.29 -7.55
N PHE A 141 -10.41 -15.88 -8.75
CA PHE A 141 -9.09 -16.28 -9.24
C PHE A 141 -8.16 -15.09 -9.50
N LEU A 142 -8.66 -13.98 -10.03
CA LEU A 142 -7.90 -12.74 -10.19
C LEU A 142 -7.39 -12.23 -8.83
N THR A 143 -8.19 -12.35 -7.77
CA THR A 143 -7.77 -11.96 -6.41
C THR A 143 -6.61 -12.84 -5.92
N CYS A 144 -6.70 -14.17 -6.12
CA CYS A 144 -5.60 -15.08 -5.82
C CYS A 144 -4.34 -14.75 -6.63
N TRP A 145 -4.50 -14.43 -7.91
CA TRP A 145 -3.41 -14.05 -8.80
C TRP A 145 -2.72 -12.76 -8.36
N LEU A 146 -3.51 -11.73 -8.02
CA LEU A 146 -2.99 -10.47 -7.48
C LEU A 146 -2.21 -10.71 -6.19
N ALA A 147 -2.72 -11.54 -5.26
CA ALA A 147 -2.01 -11.91 -4.03
C ALA A 147 -0.68 -12.60 -4.34
N TYR A 148 -0.67 -13.57 -5.26
CA TYR A 148 0.57 -14.23 -5.70
C TYR A 148 1.58 -13.24 -6.27
N CYS A 149 1.15 -12.37 -7.20
CA CYS A 149 2.03 -11.43 -7.87
C CYS A 149 2.54 -10.28 -6.98
N LEU A 150 1.73 -9.83 -6.02
CA LEU A 150 2.08 -8.72 -5.12
C LEU A 150 2.87 -9.18 -3.90
N LEU A 151 2.65 -10.40 -3.41
CA LEU A 151 3.24 -10.90 -2.17
C LEU A 151 4.23 -12.04 -2.39
N VAL A 152 3.79 -13.12 -3.03
CA VAL A 152 4.55 -14.39 -3.04
C VAL A 152 5.68 -14.36 -4.06
N ARG A 153 5.38 -13.95 -5.29
CA ARG A 153 6.35 -13.90 -6.39
C ARG A 153 7.56 -13.00 -6.07
N PRO A 154 7.40 -11.76 -5.56
CA PRO A 154 8.56 -10.94 -5.18
C PRO A 154 9.41 -11.59 -4.09
N CYS A 155 8.78 -12.26 -3.12
CA CYS A 155 9.50 -13.01 -2.07
C CYS A 155 10.19 -14.28 -2.61
N ALA A 156 9.71 -14.87 -3.71
CA ALA A 156 10.32 -16.02 -4.35
C ALA A 156 11.51 -15.62 -5.26
N GLU A 157 11.40 -14.48 -5.96
CA GLU A 157 12.48 -13.91 -6.76
C GLU A 157 13.70 -13.48 -5.89
N GLU A 158 13.50 -13.09 -4.63
CA GLU A 158 14.61 -12.88 -3.68
C GLU A 158 15.29 -14.19 -3.26
N ARG A 159 14.56 -15.30 -3.23
CA ARG A 159 15.07 -16.63 -2.83
C ARG A 159 15.89 -17.31 -3.95
N GLU A 160 15.55 -17.06 -5.21
CA GLU A 160 16.23 -17.64 -6.36
C GLU A 160 16.91 -16.58 -7.25
N GLN A 161 18.23 -16.66 -7.42
CA GLN A 161 19.00 -15.86 -8.41
C GLN A 161 18.69 -16.27 -9.88
N ASN A 162 17.48 -16.78 -10.18
CA ASN A 162 17.07 -17.29 -11.48
C ASN A 162 16.01 -16.37 -12.11
N HIS A 163 16.46 -15.34 -12.84
CA HIS A 163 15.61 -14.44 -13.61
C HIS A 163 14.94 -15.09 -14.86
N LEU A 164 15.10 -16.40 -15.09
CA LEU A 164 14.80 -17.05 -16.38
C LEU A 164 13.52 -17.91 -16.42
N ASN A 165 12.81 -18.10 -15.30
CA ASN A 165 11.62 -18.98 -15.24
C ASN A 165 10.26 -18.27 -15.06
N SER A 166 10.20 -16.93 -15.11
CA SER A 166 8.95 -16.21 -14.83
C SER A 166 8.10 -15.95 -16.08
N TYR A 167 8.65 -15.38 -17.16
CA TYR A 167 7.84 -14.86 -18.27
C TYR A 167 6.97 -15.92 -18.96
N GLU A 168 7.54 -17.05 -19.40
CA GLU A 168 6.79 -18.12 -20.08
C GLU A 168 5.64 -18.66 -19.21
N ARG A 169 5.87 -18.79 -17.89
CA ARG A 169 4.85 -19.26 -16.95
C ARG A 169 3.72 -18.26 -16.77
N LEU A 170 4.04 -16.98 -16.65
CA LEU A 170 3.04 -15.93 -16.51
C LEU A 170 2.21 -15.77 -17.79
N THR A 171 2.80 -15.97 -18.98
CA THR A 171 2.09 -16.06 -20.26
C THR A 171 1.10 -17.23 -20.26
N VAL A 172 1.50 -18.41 -19.79
CA VAL A 172 0.58 -19.55 -19.66
C VAL A 172 -0.56 -19.25 -18.68
N ILE A 173 -0.30 -18.55 -17.58
CA ILE A 173 -1.37 -18.15 -16.66
C ILE A 173 -2.34 -17.18 -17.35
N GLY A 174 -1.84 -16.20 -18.08
CA GLY A 174 -2.68 -15.28 -18.87
C GLY A 174 -3.54 -16.00 -19.91
N SER A 175 -3.01 -17.04 -20.57
CA SER A 175 -3.77 -17.83 -21.53
C SER A 175 -4.86 -18.68 -20.87
N GLN A 176 -4.62 -19.20 -19.66
CA GLN A 176 -5.65 -19.89 -18.87
C GLN A 176 -6.83 -18.96 -18.53
N PHE A 177 -6.54 -17.73 -18.10
CA PHE A 177 -7.60 -16.73 -17.88
C PHE A 177 -8.39 -16.41 -19.16
N SER A 178 -7.70 -16.26 -20.28
CA SER A 178 -8.31 -15.96 -21.59
C SER A 178 -9.14 -17.12 -22.15
N THR A 179 -8.79 -18.35 -21.79
CA THR A 179 -9.48 -19.56 -22.25
C THR A 179 -10.76 -19.81 -21.46
N HIS A 180 -10.74 -19.55 -20.15
CA HIS A 180 -11.80 -19.98 -19.24
C HIS A 180 -12.74 -18.87 -18.76
N PHE A 181 -12.31 -17.60 -18.80
CA PHE A 181 -13.12 -16.47 -18.30
C PHE A 181 -13.55 -15.52 -19.42
N PRO A 182 -14.69 -14.82 -19.25
CA PRO A 182 -15.12 -13.76 -20.16
C PRO A 182 -14.04 -12.69 -20.33
N SER A 183 -14.05 -12.02 -21.50
CA SER A 183 -13.11 -10.95 -21.83
C SER A 183 -13.09 -9.83 -20.80
N GLU A 184 -14.20 -9.60 -20.10
CA GLU A 184 -14.31 -8.62 -19.01
C GLU A 184 -13.33 -8.86 -17.85
N VAL A 185 -13.02 -10.13 -17.56
CA VAL A 185 -12.04 -10.52 -16.52
C VAL A 185 -10.70 -10.86 -17.15
N ALA A 186 -10.71 -11.63 -18.25
CA ALA A 186 -9.50 -12.07 -18.92
C ALA A 186 -8.62 -10.89 -19.37
N ASN A 187 -9.21 -9.82 -19.90
CA ASN A 187 -8.46 -8.66 -20.39
C ASN A 187 -7.77 -7.87 -19.26
N LEU A 188 -8.18 -8.06 -18.00
CA LEU A 188 -7.55 -7.41 -16.85
C LEU A 188 -6.18 -8.02 -16.56
N VAL A 189 -6.02 -9.33 -16.75
CA VAL A 189 -4.77 -10.04 -16.49
C VAL A 189 -3.73 -9.68 -17.54
N THR A 190 -2.54 -9.26 -17.08
CA THR A 190 -1.38 -9.03 -17.94
C THR A 190 -0.27 -10.01 -17.62
N GLU A 191 0.33 -10.57 -18.66
CA GLU A 191 1.28 -11.69 -18.58
C GLU A 191 2.60 -11.36 -17.90
N SER A 192 2.90 -10.12 -17.51
CA SER A 192 4.23 -9.77 -17.00
C SER A 192 4.23 -8.66 -15.95
N ASP A 193 3.28 -7.74 -16.05
CA ASP A 193 3.25 -6.51 -15.27
C ASP A 193 2.00 -6.41 -14.39
N ILE A 194 2.19 -6.57 -13.07
CA ILE A 194 1.14 -6.44 -12.07
C ILE A 194 0.62 -5.00 -11.95
N GLU A 195 1.48 -4.01 -12.20
CA GLU A 195 1.08 -2.60 -12.18
C GLU A 195 0.10 -2.32 -13.32
N LEU A 196 0.36 -2.88 -14.50
CA LEU A 196 -0.56 -2.78 -15.63
C LEU A 196 -1.90 -3.49 -15.37
N THR A 197 -1.91 -4.63 -14.66
CA THR A 197 -3.17 -5.28 -14.24
C THR A 197 -3.99 -4.36 -13.34
N LEU A 198 -3.37 -3.74 -12.32
CA LEU A 198 -4.04 -2.81 -11.41
C LEU A 198 -4.53 -1.55 -12.14
N LEU A 199 -3.73 -1.02 -13.07
CA LEU A 199 -4.13 0.08 -13.95
C LEU A 199 -5.35 -0.28 -14.81
N LYS A 200 -5.40 -1.48 -15.38
CA LYS A 200 -6.57 -1.95 -16.17
C LYS A 200 -7.82 -2.09 -15.31
N ILE A 201 -7.69 -2.59 -14.09
CA ILE A 201 -8.81 -2.67 -13.12
C ILE A 201 -9.36 -1.26 -12.86
N ALA A 202 -8.49 -0.28 -12.64
CA ALA A 202 -8.91 1.11 -12.42
C ALA A 202 -9.50 1.75 -13.69
N ALA A 203 -8.82 1.61 -14.83
CA ALA A 203 -9.24 2.17 -16.11
C ALA A 203 -10.62 1.66 -16.54
N ARG A 204 -10.93 0.39 -16.26
CA ARG A 204 -12.25 -0.18 -16.55
C ARG A 204 -13.39 0.58 -15.84
N PHE A 205 -13.16 1.07 -14.62
CA PHE A 205 -14.15 1.89 -13.91
C PHE A 205 -14.37 3.27 -14.55
N ASP A 206 -13.34 3.83 -15.17
CA ASP A 206 -13.40 5.12 -15.87
C ASP A 206 -14.01 5.00 -17.27
N GLU A 207 -13.85 3.85 -17.94
CA GLU A 207 -14.48 3.56 -19.23
C GLU A 207 -16.00 3.41 -19.15
N LEU A 208 -16.53 2.98 -17.99
CA LEU A 208 -17.97 2.82 -17.79
C LEU A 208 -18.65 4.19 -17.70
N THR A 209 -19.59 4.45 -18.61
CA THR A 209 -20.27 5.76 -18.70
C THR A 209 -21.54 5.82 -17.84
N ALA A 210 -22.26 4.71 -17.71
CA ALA A 210 -23.50 4.67 -16.96
C ALA A 210 -23.25 4.55 -15.45
N PHE A 211 -23.91 5.41 -14.65
CA PHE A 211 -23.72 5.44 -13.20
C PHE A 211 -23.96 4.08 -12.52
N HIS A 212 -25.01 3.36 -12.91
CA HIS A 212 -25.35 2.07 -12.30
C HIS A 212 -24.30 0.99 -12.62
N GLU A 213 -23.77 0.97 -13.84
CA GLU A 213 -22.67 0.07 -14.23
C GLU A 213 -21.40 0.39 -13.46
N ARG A 214 -21.06 1.68 -13.32
CA ARG A 214 -19.92 2.13 -12.51
C ARG A 214 -20.04 1.67 -11.06
N MET A 215 -21.22 1.81 -10.46
CA MET A 215 -21.44 1.40 -9.07
C MET A 215 -21.42 -0.12 -8.91
N ALA A 216 -21.98 -0.87 -9.86
CA ALA A 216 -21.92 -2.34 -9.85
C ALA A 216 -20.46 -2.83 -9.98
N TYR A 217 -19.70 -2.27 -10.92
CA TYR A 217 -18.27 -2.60 -11.08
C TYR A 217 -17.45 -2.22 -9.84
N LYS A 218 -17.68 -1.03 -9.29
CA LYS A 218 -17.01 -0.59 -8.07
C LYS A 218 -17.30 -1.52 -6.90
N LEU A 219 -18.53 -1.96 -6.72
CA LEU A 219 -18.89 -2.92 -5.66
C LEU A 219 -18.18 -4.27 -5.86
N LEU A 220 -18.17 -4.80 -7.10
CA LEU A 220 -17.49 -6.04 -7.44
C LEU A 220 -15.98 -5.93 -7.17
N ALA A 221 -15.31 -4.96 -7.81
CA ALA A 221 -13.87 -4.75 -7.68
C ALA A 221 -13.47 -4.46 -6.22
N SER A 222 -14.20 -3.60 -5.50
CA SER A 222 -13.89 -3.30 -4.09
C SER A 222 -14.05 -4.52 -3.18
N THR A 223 -15.04 -5.38 -3.42
CA THR A 223 -15.22 -6.63 -2.65
C THR A 223 -14.00 -7.53 -2.76
N HIS A 224 -13.46 -7.68 -3.96
CA HIS A 224 -12.29 -8.52 -4.24
C HIS A 224 -10.98 -7.88 -3.78
N LEU A 225 -10.77 -6.59 -4.07
CA LEU A 225 -9.59 -5.86 -3.61
C LEU A 225 -9.55 -5.75 -2.08
N ASN A 226 -10.69 -5.66 -1.40
CA ASN A 226 -10.73 -5.64 0.06
C ASN A 226 -10.17 -6.94 0.68
N ARG A 227 -10.41 -8.10 0.07
CA ARG A 227 -9.81 -9.38 0.53
C ARG A 227 -8.29 -9.35 0.46
N LEU A 228 -7.75 -8.77 -0.61
CA LEU A 228 -6.31 -8.56 -0.77
C LEU A 228 -5.77 -7.56 0.26
N CYS A 229 -6.50 -6.47 0.52
CA CYS A 229 -6.12 -5.48 1.54
C CYS A 229 -6.08 -6.11 2.94
N LEU A 230 -7.08 -6.92 3.29
CA LEU A 230 -7.14 -7.67 4.55
C LEU A 230 -5.95 -8.63 4.67
N LEU A 231 -5.61 -9.36 3.61
CA LEU A 231 -4.44 -10.23 3.59
C LEU A 231 -3.14 -9.45 3.81
N LEU A 232 -2.98 -8.30 3.15
CA LEU A 232 -1.80 -7.44 3.31
C LEU A 232 -1.69 -6.88 4.72
N CYS A 233 -2.80 -6.40 5.29
CA CYS A 233 -2.85 -5.93 6.67
C CYS A 233 -2.54 -7.06 7.66
N ASP A 234 -3.09 -8.26 7.47
CA ASP A 234 -2.84 -9.41 8.36
C ASP A 234 -1.38 -9.89 8.27
N CYS A 235 -0.81 -9.97 7.07
CA CYS A 235 0.53 -10.54 6.85
C CYS A 235 1.68 -9.53 7.04
N CYS A 236 1.48 -8.26 6.68
CA CYS A 236 2.57 -7.31 6.45
C CYS A 236 2.43 -5.98 7.22
N SER A 237 1.39 -5.81 8.05
CA SER A 237 1.23 -4.60 8.86
C SER A 237 2.22 -4.55 10.03
N VAL A 238 2.69 -3.34 10.34
CA VAL A 238 3.49 -3.00 11.52
C VAL A 238 2.59 -2.60 12.70
N SER A 239 1.31 -2.31 12.45
CA SER A 239 0.33 -1.82 13.42
C SER A 239 -0.33 -2.99 14.20
N SER A 240 0.37 -3.55 15.19
CA SER A 240 -0.22 -4.51 16.16
C SER A 240 -0.37 -3.84 17.53
N LEU A 241 -1.48 -3.13 17.75
CA LEU A 241 -1.80 -2.55 19.08
C LEU A 241 -3.17 -2.96 19.64
N ALA A 242 -3.92 -3.83 18.95
CA ALA A 242 -4.93 -4.63 19.63
C ALA A 242 -4.24 -5.90 20.14
N ARG A 243 -4.01 -6.00 21.46
CA ARG A 243 -3.48 -7.22 22.12
C ARG A 243 -4.30 -8.49 21.85
N ASP A 244 -5.44 -8.38 21.19
CA ASP A 244 -6.37 -9.46 20.89
C ASP A 244 -6.24 -10.02 19.46
N THR A 245 -5.48 -9.38 18.56
CA THR A 245 -5.34 -9.85 17.18
C THR A 245 -3.90 -10.28 16.93
N HIS A 246 -3.67 -11.59 16.86
CA HIS A 246 -2.38 -12.24 16.55
C HIS A 246 -1.88 -11.95 15.12
N THR A 247 -1.89 -10.69 14.68
CA THR A 247 -1.80 -10.23 13.29
C THR A 247 -0.56 -9.36 13.08
N GLY A 248 0.02 -9.37 11.88
CA GLY A 248 1.12 -8.49 11.49
C GLY A 248 2.51 -9.13 11.44
N LEU A 249 3.51 -8.31 11.12
CA LEU A 249 4.89 -8.71 10.81
C LEU A 249 5.61 -9.45 11.95
N ASP A 250 5.36 -9.05 13.20
CA ASP A 250 5.99 -9.68 14.38
C ASP A 250 5.61 -11.17 14.53
N PHE A 251 4.45 -11.55 13.98
CA PHE A 251 3.92 -12.91 13.97
C PHE A 251 4.01 -13.58 12.59
N CYS A 252 4.42 -12.84 11.55
CA CYS A 252 4.62 -13.35 10.21
C CYS A 252 5.96 -14.09 10.14
N ARG A 253 5.92 -15.43 10.19
CA ARG A 253 7.12 -16.28 10.13
C ARG A 253 7.14 -17.05 8.83
N LEU A 254 7.73 -16.45 7.82
CA LEU A 254 7.97 -17.12 6.54
C LEU A 254 9.37 -17.76 6.52
N PRO A 255 9.49 -19.02 6.05
CA PRO A 255 10.78 -19.69 5.95
C PRO A 255 11.70 -18.93 4.99
N ASP A 256 12.96 -18.77 5.36
CA ASP A 256 14.02 -18.17 4.51
C ASP A 256 13.77 -16.73 4.03
N LEU A 257 12.81 -16.02 4.64
CA LEU A 257 12.47 -14.64 4.32
C LEU A 257 12.68 -13.75 5.54
N THR A 258 13.33 -12.60 5.34
CA THR A 258 13.56 -11.64 6.44
C THR A 258 12.33 -10.77 6.68
N VAL A 259 12.19 -10.24 7.90
CA VAL A 259 11.16 -9.24 8.22
C VAL A 259 11.32 -7.98 7.34
N ASP A 260 12.56 -7.60 7.01
CA ASP A 260 12.82 -6.45 6.15
C ASP A 260 12.36 -6.68 4.71
N SER A 261 12.57 -7.89 4.16
CA SER A 261 12.01 -8.29 2.85
C SER A 261 10.48 -8.22 2.86
N LEU A 262 9.84 -8.69 3.94
CA LEU A 262 8.39 -8.62 4.08
C LEU A 262 7.86 -7.19 4.20
N ASN A 263 8.57 -6.33 4.92
CA ASN A 263 8.26 -4.90 4.98
C ASN A 263 8.28 -4.32 3.58
N PHE A 264 9.38 -4.52 2.85
CA PHE A 264 9.52 -3.96 1.52
C PHE A 264 8.42 -4.44 0.56
N VAL A 265 8.17 -5.75 0.52
CA VAL A 265 7.14 -6.34 -0.35
C VAL A 265 5.74 -5.86 0.03
N GLY A 266 5.41 -5.82 1.33
CA GLY A 266 4.12 -5.33 1.82
C GLY A 266 3.88 -3.87 1.47
N TYR A 267 4.86 -2.99 1.76
CA TYR A 267 4.76 -1.56 1.44
C TYR A 267 4.68 -1.31 -0.07
N ARG A 268 5.44 -2.07 -0.88
CA ARG A 268 5.35 -2.01 -2.35
C ARG A 268 3.96 -2.43 -2.86
N ALA A 269 3.40 -3.51 -2.32
CA ALA A 269 2.07 -3.97 -2.72
C ALA A 269 0.98 -2.94 -2.38
N VAL A 270 1.00 -2.42 -1.15
CA VAL A 270 0.05 -1.42 -0.68
C VAL A 270 0.19 -0.10 -1.44
N SER A 271 1.42 0.32 -1.75
CA SER A 271 1.66 1.53 -2.52
C SER A 271 1.11 1.43 -3.94
N LEU A 272 1.25 0.27 -4.61
CA LEU A 272 0.66 0.04 -5.93
C LEU A 272 -0.87 0.03 -5.89
N LEU A 273 -1.46 -0.62 -4.88
CA LEU A 273 -2.92 -0.66 -4.70
C LEU A 273 -3.51 0.73 -4.45
N ILE A 274 -2.91 1.51 -3.55
CA ILE A 274 -3.37 2.88 -3.30
C ILE A 274 -3.16 3.73 -4.55
N ARG A 275 -1.98 3.66 -5.16
CA ARG A 275 -1.65 4.47 -6.33
C ARG A 275 -2.60 4.24 -7.49
N HIS A 276 -3.03 3.00 -7.75
CA HIS A 276 -3.82 2.70 -8.95
C HIS A 276 -5.30 2.49 -8.66
N CYS A 277 -5.66 1.99 -7.48
CA CYS A 277 -7.03 1.57 -7.17
C CYS A 277 -7.70 2.39 -6.06
N ALA A 278 -7.15 3.54 -5.63
CA ALA A 278 -7.74 4.35 -4.57
C ALA A 278 -9.24 4.64 -4.76
N GLN A 279 -9.68 4.96 -5.99
CA GLN A 279 -11.11 5.25 -6.27
C GLN A 279 -12.03 4.05 -6.05
N LEU A 280 -11.52 2.83 -6.23
CA LEU A 280 -12.23 1.58 -6.00
C LEU A 280 -12.21 1.18 -4.52
N LEU A 281 -11.07 1.41 -3.85
CA LEU A 281 -10.88 1.11 -2.42
C LEU A 281 -11.62 2.10 -1.51
N HIS A 282 -11.79 3.34 -1.95
CA HIS A 282 -12.52 4.38 -1.22
C HIS A 282 -14.03 4.15 -1.34
N ALA A 283 -14.57 3.39 -0.40
CA ALA A 283 -15.99 3.12 -0.25
C ALA A 283 -16.44 3.45 1.18
N PRO A 284 -17.70 3.90 1.39
CA PRO A 284 -18.21 4.11 2.73
C PRO A 284 -18.20 2.79 3.52
N ALA A 285 -17.81 2.86 4.79
CA ALA A 285 -17.87 1.73 5.71
C ALA A 285 -19.28 1.11 5.72
N THR A 286 -19.36 -0.21 5.53
CA THR A 286 -20.64 -0.95 5.41
C THR A 286 -21.26 -1.34 6.76
N GLY A 287 -20.80 -0.75 7.87
CA GLY A 287 -21.40 -0.98 9.19
C GLY A 287 -20.75 -0.17 10.32
N PRO A 288 -21.37 -0.12 11.51
CA PRO A 288 -20.84 0.58 12.68
C PRO A 288 -19.50 -0.06 13.10
N GLY A 289 -18.42 0.73 13.10
CA GLY A 289 -17.09 0.29 13.53
C GLY A 289 -16.30 -0.52 12.50
N ALA A 290 -16.84 -0.78 11.30
CA ALA A 290 -16.07 -1.38 10.22
C ALA A 290 -15.24 -0.30 9.51
N LEU A 291 -13.93 -0.52 9.36
CA LEU A 291 -13.09 0.33 8.51
C LEU A 291 -13.22 -0.14 7.06
N SER A 292 -13.32 0.80 6.12
CA SER A 292 -13.18 0.52 4.69
C SER A 292 -11.79 -0.04 4.38
N ALA A 293 -11.65 -0.71 3.23
CA ALA A 293 -10.36 -1.24 2.77
C ALA A 293 -9.27 -0.15 2.75
N MET A 294 -9.62 1.04 2.26
CA MET A 294 -8.72 2.18 2.20
C MET A 294 -8.30 2.66 3.59
N GLU A 295 -9.24 2.80 4.52
CA GLU A 295 -8.96 3.19 5.91
C GLU A 295 -8.00 2.19 6.57
N GLN A 296 -8.23 0.88 6.37
CA GLN A 296 -7.34 -0.14 6.90
C GLN A 296 -5.92 -0.01 6.33
N LEU A 297 -5.77 0.19 5.03
CA LEU A 297 -4.44 0.39 4.44
C LEU A 297 -3.75 1.64 4.99
N ILE A 298 -4.49 2.74 5.13
CA ILE A 298 -3.96 4.00 5.68
C ILE A 298 -3.48 3.78 7.12
N ASP A 299 -4.31 3.21 7.99
CA ASP A 299 -4.01 3.01 9.41
C ASP A 299 -2.87 2.00 9.66
N ASN A 300 -2.62 1.10 8.69
CA ASN A 300 -1.61 0.06 8.82
C ASN A 300 -0.27 0.40 8.12
N PHE A 301 -0.29 1.18 7.03
CA PHE A 301 0.90 1.39 6.18
C PHE A 301 1.21 2.84 5.86
N VAL A 302 0.28 3.79 5.99
CA VAL A 302 0.54 5.19 5.63
C VAL A 302 0.67 6.05 6.87
N LEU A 303 -0.24 5.88 7.80
CA LEU A 303 -0.30 6.57 9.09
C LEU A 303 -0.36 5.55 10.24
N PRO A 304 0.63 4.63 10.34
CA PRO A 304 0.66 3.68 11.44
C PRO A 304 0.68 4.42 12.78
N ARG A 305 -0.02 3.88 13.77
CA ARG A 305 -0.22 4.52 15.09
C ARG A 305 1.09 4.99 15.74
N GLN A 306 2.18 4.26 15.52
CA GLN A 306 3.51 4.58 16.03
C GLN A 306 4.03 5.94 15.55
N LEU A 307 3.55 6.49 14.42
CA LEU A 307 3.86 7.86 14.02
C LEU A 307 3.17 8.89 14.92
N TYR A 308 1.92 8.66 15.33
CA TYR A 308 1.23 9.55 16.26
C TYR A 308 1.84 9.53 17.66
N ASP A 309 2.31 8.36 18.10
CA ASP A 309 2.93 8.14 19.41
C ASP A 309 4.47 8.29 19.37
N TRP A 310 5.06 8.76 18.26
CA TRP A 310 6.51 8.71 17.99
C TRP A 310 7.37 9.30 19.10
N GLU A 311 7.08 10.53 19.52
CA GLU A 311 7.85 11.19 20.57
C GLU A 311 7.77 10.47 21.92
N ARG A 312 6.59 9.90 22.24
CA ARG A 312 6.38 9.14 23.48
C ARG A 312 7.20 7.85 23.45
N LEU A 313 7.20 7.15 22.32
CA LEU A 313 7.94 5.90 22.11
C LEU A 313 9.45 6.13 22.16
N CYS A 314 9.96 7.21 21.56
CA CYS A 314 11.39 7.52 21.58
C CYS A 314 11.92 7.99 22.95
N LYS A 315 11.08 8.62 23.79
CA LYS A 315 11.47 9.13 25.12
C LYS A 315 11.51 8.04 26.20
N HIS A 316 10.74 6.96 26.06
CA HIS A 316 10.61 5.89 27.06
C HIS A 316 11.27 4.58 26.61
N THR A 317 12.60 4.60 26.39
CA THR A 317 13.36 3.40 26.01
C THR A 317 13.77 2.51 27.20
N SER A 318 13.33 2.82 28.42
CA SER A 318 13.62 2.01 29.62
C SER A 318 12.66 0.81 29.78
N SER A 319 12.99 -0.26 29.06
CA SER A 319 12.94 -1.68 29.47
C SER A 319 11.69 -2.33 30.09
N THR A 320 10.47 -1.80 29.93
CA THR A 320 9.25 -2.56 30.29
C THR A 320 8.03 -2.38 29.38
N SER A 321 8.06 -1.46 28.41
CA SER A 321 6.97 -1.34 27.42
C SER A 321 7.18 -2.33 26.27
N VAL A 322 6.12 -3.09 25.96
CA VAL A 322 6.02 -3.95 24.76
C VAL A 322 6.00 -3.11 23.47
N GLU A 323 5.72 -1.81 23.59
CA GLU A 323 5.67 -0.87 22.48
C GLU A 323 7.07 -0.35 22.13
N GLN A 324 7.44 -0.47 20.85
CA GLN A 324 8.70 -0.02 20.29
C GLN A 324 8.47 1.00 19.16
N PRO A 325 9.41 1.93 18.92
CA PRO A 325 9.37 2.79 17.74
C PRO A 325 9.43 1.96 16.44
N LEU A 326 9.02 2.54 15.30
CA LEU A 326 9.08 1.84 14.01
C LEU A 326 10.52 1.41 13.70
N ALA A 327 10.66 0.19 13.18
CA ALA A 327 11.93 -0.30 12.66
C ALA A 327 12.45 0.59 11.51
N LYS A 328 13.78 0.67 11.35
CA LYS A 328 14.40 1.51 10.33
C LYS A 328 13.95 1.16 8.90
N SER A 329 13.80 -0.13 8.60
CA SER A 329 13.31 -0.60 7.30
C SER A 329 11.89 -0.10 7.00
N VAL A 330 11.03 -0.01 8.02
CA VAL A 330 9.68 0.54 7.90
C VAL A 330 9.71 2.04 7.61
N VAL A 331 10.55 2.79 8.33
CA VAL A 331 10.76 4.23 8.10
C VAL A 331 11.24 4.48 6.66
N GLU A 332 12.20 3.69 6.18
CA GLU A 332 12.71 3.76 4.81
C GLU A 332 11.59 3.47 3.79
N CYS A 333 10.76 2.45 4.02
CA CYS A 333 9.62 2.13 3.16
C CYS A 333 8.56 3.25 3.15
N LEU A 334 8.21 3.83 4.30
CA LEU A 334 7.28 4.96 4.39
C LEU A 334 7.76 6.14 3.56
N CYS A 335 9.05 6.49 3.69
CA CYS A 335 9.67 7.57 2.93
C CYS A 335 9.67 7.31 1.43
N ASP A 336 10.08 6.11 1.01
CA ASP A 336 10.16 5.71 -0.40
C ASP A 336 8.78 5.71 -1.07
N LYS A 337 7.73 5.22 -0.36
CA LYS A 337 6.38 5.04 -0.92
C LYS A 337 5.43 6.21 -0.77
N LEU A 338 5.86 7.31 -0.15
CA LEU A 338 5.00 8.49 0.06
C LEU A 338 4.46 9.06 -1.25
N THR A 339 5.27 9.04 -2.32
CA THR A 339 4.87 9.56 -3.63
C THR A 339 3.68 8.77 -4.19
N GLU A 340 3.73 7.45 -4.11
CA GLU A 340 2.67 6.55 -4.57
C GLU A 340 1.39 6.73 -3.73
N PHE A 341 1.52 6.83 -2.40
CA PHE A 341 0.38 7.07 -1.52
C PHE A 341 -0.32 8.39 -1.83
N THR A 342 0.45 9.48 -1.94
CA THR A 342 -0.11 10.81 -2.26
C THR A 342 -0.68 10.87 -3.67
N THR A 343 -0.12 10.14 -4.63
CA THR A 343 -0.66 10.03 -6.00
C THR A 343 -2.01 9.30 -6.03
N GLY A 344 -2.16 8.24 -5.23
CA GLY A 344 -3.44 7.56 -5.06
C GLY A 344 -4.51 8.47 -4.47
N LEU A 345 -4.18 9.18 -3.39
CA LEU A 345 -5.10 10.12 -2.73
C LEU A 345 -5.50 11.30 -3.64
N ALA A 346 -4.65 11.70 -4.58
CA ALA A 346 -4.96 12.76 -5.54
C ALA A 346 -6.13 12.42 -6.47
N GLN A 347 -6.43 11.14 -6.66
CA GLN A 347 -7.55 10.65 -7.48
C GLN A 347 -8.89 10.73 -6.77
N LEU A 348 -8.87 10.96 -5.45
CA LEU A 348 -10.07 11.10 -4.63
C LEU A 348 -10.50 12.56 -4.57
N ALA A 349 -11.68 12.80 -4.02
CA ALA A 349 -12.26 14.14 -3.94
C ALA A 349 -11.65 14.98 -2.79
N TRP A 350 -10.32 15.09 -2.71
CA TRP A 350 -9.55 15.69 -1.61
C TRP A 350 -9.91 17.15 -1.28
N ARG A 351 -10.58 17.87 -2.19
CA ARG A 351 -11.09 19.23 -1.95
C ARG A 351 -12.40 19.27 -1.17
N SER A 352 -13.27 18.28 -1.38
CA SER A 352 -14.64 18.26 -0.86
C SER A 352 -14.84 17.18 0.21
N ASP A 353 -14.02 16.13 0.17
CA ASP A 353 -14.03 15.05 1.15
C ASP A 353 -13.15 15.43 2.36
N ALA A 354 -13.81 15.72 3.48
CA ALA A 354 -13.15 16.11 4.72
C ALA A 354 -12.24 15.02 5.30
N TYR A 355 -12.56 13.75 5.06
CA TYR A 355 -11.74 12.63 5.55
C TYR A 355 -10.41 12.59 4.78
N ILE A 356 -10.46 12.65 3.45
CA ILE A 356 -9.25 12.68 2.61
C ILE A 356 -8.41 13.93 2.89
N ALA A 357 -9.05 15.10 3.02
CA ALA A 357 -8.36 16.34 3.36
C ALA A 357 -7.63 16.25 4.71
N ARG A 358 -8.23 15.57 5.70
CA ARG A 358 -7.60 15.32 7.01
C ARG A 358 -6.41 14.37 6.88
N ILE A 359 -6.55 13.26 6.16
CA ILE A 359 -5.45 12.31 5.95
C ILE A 359 -4.25 13.01 5.32
N LEU A 360 -4.46 13.80 4.27
CA LEU A 360 -3.36 14.51 3.61
C LEU A 360 -2.63 15.46 4.56
N ARG A 361 -3.38 16.17 5.41
CA ARG A 361 -2.80 17.01 6.46
C ARG A 361 -1.98 16.20 7.45
N ASP A 362 -2.51 15.08 7.93
CA ASP A 362 -1.84 14.22 8.90
C ASP A 362 -0.57 13.58 8.31
N ILE A 363 -0.63 13.13 7.04
CA ILE A 363 0.54 12.64 6.29
C ILE A 363 1.62 13.73 6.27
N ILE A 364 1.31 14.92 5.76
CA ILE A 364 2.30 15.99 5.66
C ILE A 364 2.85 16.35 7.04
N ARG A 365 1.99 16.51 8.04
CA ARG A 365 2.39 16.85 9.42
C ARG A 365 3.32 15.82 10.03
N LEU A 366 2.94 14.54 10.04
CA LEU A 366 3.70 13.48 10.71
C LEU A 366 4.97 13.13 9.94
N TYR A 367 4.92 13.07 8.61
CA TYR A 367 6.11 12.81 7.81
C TYR A 367 7.10 13.97 7.91
N TYR A 368 6.62 15.21 7.89
CA TYR A 368 7.49 16.36 8.06
C TYR A 368 8.14 16.27 9.43
N ALA A 369 7.36 16.11 10.50
CA ALA A 369 7.87 16.05 11.87
C ALA A 369 8.88 14.90 12.12
N HIS A 370 8.61 13.70 11.60
CA HIS A 370 9.31 12.49 12.04
C HIS A 370 10.20 11.82 10.98
N LEU A 371 9.86 11.94 9.70
CA LEU A 371 10.47 11.16 8.62
C LEU A 371 11.39 11.99 7.71
N GLY A 372 11.22 13.32 7.71
CA GLY A 372 12.09 14.26 7.01
C GLY A 372 11.39 15.01 5.88
N SER A 373 12.01 16.08 5.40
CA SER A 373 11.40 16.95 4.40
C SER A 373 11.64 16.51 2.95
N GLU A 374 12.64 15.64 2.71
CA GLU A 374 12.99 15.14 1.37
C GLU A 374 11.90 14.25 0.76
N CYS A 375 11.32 13.34 1.53
CA CYS A 375 10.25 12.47 1.03
C CYS A 375 9.00 13.30 0.68
N ILE A 376 8.66 14.32 1.49
CA ILE A 376 7.58 15.27 1.18
C ILE A 376 7.89 16.06 -0.09
N ALA A 377 9.14 16.53 -0.24
CA ALA A 377 9.56 17.24 -1.44
C ALA A 377 9.41 16.35 -2.69
N ALA A 378 9.77 15.07 -2.60
CA ALA A 378 9.57 14.11 -3.68
C ALA A 378 8.08 13.92 -4.03
N ALA A 379 7.20 13.83 -3.03
CA ALA A 379 5.75 13.74 -3.25
C ALA A 379 5.16 15.01 -3.90
N ILE A 380 5.63 16.19 -3.50
CA ILE A 380 5.27 17.47 -4.14
C ILE A 380 5.74 17.48 -5.59
N VAL A 381 7.00 17.09 -5.84
CA VAL A 381 7.59 17.12 -7.18
C VAL A 381 6.83 16.21 -8.15
N ASN A 382 6.42 15.04 -7.68
CA ASN A 382 5.75 14.00 -8.47
C ASN A 382 4.22 14.08 -8.41
N SER A 383 3.66 15.18 -7.90
CA SER A 383 2.21 15.38 -7.86
C SER A 383 1.57 15.35 -9.26
N PRO A 384 0.43 14.66 -9.45
CA PRO A 384 -0.16 14.44 -10.77
C PRO A 384 -0.76 15.68 -11.42
N THR A 385 -1.14 16.70 -10.61
CA THR A 385 -1.68 17.96 -11.11
C THR A 385 -1.03 19.14 -10.41
N VAL A 386 -0.99 20.28 -11.09
CA VAL A 386 -0.48 21.56 -10.56
C VAL A 386 -1.25 21.97 -9.29
N ASP A 387 -2.56 21.78 -9.30
CA ASP A 387 -3.42 22.12 -8.18
C ASP A 387 -3.14 21.29 -6.93
N TYR A 388 -2.95 19.97 -7.11
CA TYR A 388 -2.63 19.08 -6.01
C TYR A 388 -1.23 19.37 -5.47
N ARG A 389 -0.27 19.65 -6.35
CA ARG A 389 1.07 20.12 -5.97
C ARG A 389 1.01 21.36 -5.08
N ALA A 390 0.24 22.37 -5.49
CA ALA A 390 0.06 23.60 -4.73
C ALA A 390 -0.58 23.32 -3.35
N HIS A 391 -1.53 22.39 -3.29
CA HIS A 391 -2.13 21.96 -2.03
C HIS A 391 -1.11 21.33 -1.07
N LEU A 392 -0.29 20.37 -1.55
CA LEU A 392 0.76 19.75 -0.73
C LEU A 392 1.81 20.77 -0.28
N LEU A 393 2.19 21.72 -1.15
CA LEU A 393 3.08 22.83 -0.80
C LEU A 393 2.49 23.73 0.27
N GLN A 394 1.20 24.05 0.19
CA GLN A 394 0.50 24.86 1.19
C GLN A 394 0.47 24.15 2.55
N LEU A 395 0.16 22.85 2.59
CA LEU A 395 0.21 22.05 3.82
C LEU A 395 1.64 22.00 4.39
N SER A 396 2.65 21.79 3.54
CA SER A 396 4.05 21.72 3.98
C SER A 396 4.55 23.08 4.50
N MET A 397 4.16 24.17 3.83
CA MET A 397 4.42 25.53 4.29
C MET A 397 3.78 25.78 5.66
N HIS A 398 2.55 25.28 5.89
CA HIS A 398 1.89 25.41 7.19
C HIS A 398 2.68 24.75 8.31
N GLU A 399 3.15 23.52 8.09
CA GLU A 399 3.97 22.81 9.08
C GLU A 399 5.33 23.48 9.30
N ALA A 400 5.97 23.97 8.23
CA ALA A 400 7.20 24.74 8.35
C ALA A 400 7.01 26.04 9.14
N MET A 401 5.94 26.79 8.86
CA MET A 401 5.58 28.00 9.62
C MET A 401 5.27 27.67 11.08
N ASN A 402 4.54 26.58 11.35
CA ASN A 402 4.27 26.13 12.71
C ASN A 402 5.56 25.78 13.46
N GLU A 403 6.50 25.05 12.88
CA GLU A 403 7.80 24.77 13.53
C GLU A 403 8.59 26.05 13.81
N LEU A 404 8.51 27.05 12.94
CA LEU A 404 9.18 28.35 13.10
C LEU A 404 8.49 29.27 14.14
N ILE A 405 7.15 29.21 14.26
CA ILE A 405 6.33 30.06 15.15
C ILE A 405 6.17 29.43 16.55
N SER A 406 5.69 28.18 16.64
CA SER A 406 5.12 27.57 17.85
C SER A 406 6.09 27.44 19.02
N ARG A 407 7.41 27.45 18.75
CA ARG A 407 8.41 27.37 19.81
C ARG A 407 8.78 28.73 20.41
N ASN A 408 8.04 29.78 20.07
CA ASN A 408 8.07 31.07 20.76
C ASN A 408 7.10 31.12 21.95
N SER A 409 6.11 30.22 22.04
CA SER A 409 5.02 30.29 23.04
C SER A 409 5.04 29.19 24.12
N GLU A 410 5.75 28.09 23.93
CA GLU A 410 5.87 27.00 24.93
C GLU A 410 7.25 26.98 25.59
N GLN A 411 7.52 27.94 26.49
CA GLN A 411 8.56 27.81 27.52
C GLN A 411 8.04 28.39 28.84
N ARG A 412 7.41 27.53 29.66
CA ARG A 412 7.26 27.72 31.12
C ARG A 412 8.33 26.96 31.92
N GLU A 413 9.40 26.50 31.27
CA GLU A 413 10.59 25.96 31.94
C GLU A 413 11.80 26.90 31.76
N PRO A 414 12.69 27.00 32.77
CA PRO A 414 13.74 28.01 32.77
C PRO A 414 14.76 27.76 31.64
N PRO A 415 15.29 28.82 31.02
CA PRO A 415 16.02 28.72 29.77
C PRO A 415 17.45 28.22 29.97
N ARG A 416 17.78 27.07 29.37
CA ARG A 416 19.14 26.85 28.85
C ARG A 416 19.24 27.64 27.54
N GLN A 417 19.85 28.82 27.59
CA GLN A 417 19.89 29.86 26.55
C GLN A 417 20.37 29.45 25.14
N GLN A 418 20.77 28.20 24.88
CA GLN A 418 21.26 27.73 23.58
C GLN A 418 20.25 26.89 22.77
N GLN A 419 19.19 26.37 23.40
CA GLN A 419 18.24 25.46 22.75
C GLN A 419 17.30 26.10 21.70
N PRO A 420 16.76 27.33 21.86
CA PRO A 420 15.79 27.87 20.91
C PRO A 420 16.41 28.23 19.55
N VAL A 421 17.63 28.76 19.54
CA VAL A 421 18.36 29.11 18.31
C VAL A 421 18.72 27.87 17.49
N GLN A 422 19.21 26.81 18.13
CA GLN A 422 19.52 25.55 17.45
C GLN A 422 18.29 24.89 16.84
N GLN A 423 17.11 25.04 17.47
CA GLN A 423 15.86 24.49 16.96
C GLN A 423 15.34 25.28 15.75
N ARG A 424 15.35 26.61 15.80
CA ARG A 424 15.03 27.46 14.63
C ARG A 424 15.97 27.18 13.46
N ARG A 425 17.27 27.02 13.72
CA ARG A 425 18.26 26.60 12.71
C ARG A 425 17.88 25.28 12.04
N ARG A 426 17.47 24.27 12.81
CA ARG A 426 17.06 22.96 12.28
C ARG A 426 15.79 23.07 11.43
N ALA A 427 14.76 23.78 11.91
CA ALA A 427 13.52 24.00 11.17
C ALA A 427 13.79 24.70 9.83
N LEU A 428 14.61 25.76 9.84
CA LEU A 428 14.98 26.47 8.62
C LEU A 428 15.83 25.62 7.68
N ALA A 429 16.82 24.87 8.19
CA ALA A 429 17.64 23.98 7.37
C ALA A 429 16.79 22.90 6.67
N LYS A 430 15.84 22.31 7.41
CA LYS A 430 14.88 21.33 6.89
C LYS A 430 13.99 21.91 5.78
N TRP A 431 13.54 23.16 5.92
CA TRP A 431 12.79 23.86 4.88
C TRP A 431 13.66 24.20 3.66
N ILE A 432 14.91 24.65 3.87
CA ILE A 432 15.87 24.91 2.78
C ILE A 432 16.12 23.63 1.96
N GLN A 433 16.30 22.49 2.62
CA GLN A 433 16.46 21.18 1.97
C GLN A 433 15.25 20.83 1.09
N LEU A 434 14.02 21.01 1.62
CA LEU A 434 12.79 20.85 0.84
C LEU A 434 12.78 21.76 -0.38
N CYS A 435 13.12 23.05 -0.20
CA CYS A 435 13.12 24.04 -1.27
C CYS A 435 14.05 23.64 -2.41
N HIS A 436 15.25 23.14 -2.10
CA HIS A 436 16.19 22.67 -3.13
C HIS A 436 15.59 21.53 -3.95
N VAL A 437 15.07 20.48 -3.29
CA VAL A 437 14.48 19.33 -3.99
C VAL A 437 13.28 19.76 -4.85
N VAL A 438 12.39 20.64 -4.34
CA VAL A 438 11.23 21.13 -5.10
C VAL A 438 11.66 21.98 -6.29
N LEU A 439 12.61 22.90 -6.11
CA LEU A 439 13.07 23.79 -7.17
C LEU A 439 13.89 23.07 -8.24
N ASP A 440 14.62 22.02 -7.88
CA ASP A 440 15.38 21.21 -8.83
C ASP A 440 14.49 20.19 -9.54
N GLY A 441 13.45 19.70 -8.86
CA GLY A 441 12.38 18.89 -9.44
C GLY A 441 11.36 19.67 -10.27
N SER A 442 11.37 21.01 -10.23
CA SER A 442 10.52 21.87 -11.05
C SER A 442 11.00 21.86 -12.50
N ARG A 443 10.44 20.96 -13.32
CA ARG A 443 10.87 20.72 -14.71
C ARG A 443 10.50 21.84 -15.70
N SER A 444 9.75 22.87 -15.26
CA SER A 444 9.37 24.02 -16.09
C SER A 444 9.46 25.33 -15.31
N ILE A 445 9.67 26.44 -16.04
CA ILE A 445 9.68 27.78 -15.45
C ILE A 445 8.31 28.13 -14.84
N GLU A 446 7.22 27.67 -15.45
CA GLU A 446 5.85 27.88 -14.97
C GLU A 446 5.59 27.15 -13.65
N ALA A 447 6.12 25.94 -13.46
CA ALA A 447 6.05 25.25 -12.18
C ALA A 447 6.77 26.06 -11.08
N CYS A 448 8.00 26.52 -11.38
CA CYS A 448 8.76 27.38 -10.47
C CYS A 448 8.02 28.69 -10.13
N GLN A 449 7.35 29.30 -11.12
CA GLN A 449 6.51 30.48 -10.92
C GLN A 449 5.37 30.23 -9.92
N ARG A 450 4.66 29.11 -10.07
CA ARG A 450 3.53 28.74 -9.20
C ARG A 450 3.94 28.33 -7.79
N ASP A 451 5.09 27.70 -7.64
CA ASP A 451 5.58 27.23 -6.34
C ASP A 451 6.22 28.35 -5.51
N ALA A 452 6.77 29.37 -6.17
CA ALA A 452 7.56 30.44 -5.55
C ALA A 452 6.90 31.12 -4.32
N PRO A 453 5.59 31.45 -4.32
CA PRO A 453 4.95 32.04 -3.15
C PRO A 453 5.02 31.15 -1.90
N TYR A 454 4.81 29.85 -2.06
CA TYR A 454 4.85 28.88 -0.96
C TYR A 454 6.28 28.65 -0.45
N ILE A 455 7.25 28.56 -1.37
CA ILE A 455 8.67 28.34 -1.07
C ILE A 455 9.28 29.51 -0.29
N VAL A 456 9.01 30.73 -0.77
CA VAL A 456 9.64 31.95 -0.25
C VAL A 456 9.04 32.39 1.08
N GLY A 457 7.78 32.07 1.35
CA GLY A 457 7.08 32.50 2.57
C GLY A 457 7.85 32.22 3.87
N PRO A 458 8.13 30.95 4.23
CA PRO A 458 8.83 30.62 5.47
C PRO A 458 10.26 31.18 5.54
N LEU A 459 10.93 31.34 4.40
CA LEU A 459 12.27 31.94 4.31
C LEU A 459 12.23 33.45 4.60
N LEU A 460 11.21 34.15 4.13
CA LEU A 460 11.02 35.58 4.41
C LEU A 460 10.64 35.82 5.87
N PHE A 461 9.72 35.01 6.41
CA PHE A 461 9.39 35.04 7.83
C PHE A 461 10.65 34.88 8.69
N SER A 462 11.50 33.91 8.34
CA SER A 462 12.77 33.67 9.03
C SER A 462 13.81 34.79 8.86
N ARG A 463 13.65 35.73 7.94
CA ARG A 463 14.58 36.88 7.78
C ARG A 463 14.02 38.20 8.31
N ALA A 464 12.71 38.29 8.52
CA ALA A 464 12.05 39.49 9.03
C ALA A 464 12.29 39.72 10.53
N ASP A 465 12.67 38.67 11.27
CA ASP A 465 13.02 38.76 12.69
C ASP A 465 14.47 39.26 12.85
N VAL A 466 14.63 40.39 13.55
CA VAL A 466 15.88 41.19 13.65
C VAL A 466 17.01 40.41 14.31
N ASP A 467 16.68 39.43 15.16
CA ASP A 467 17.65 38.56 15.82
C ASP A 467 18.23 37.48 14.88
N ASN A 468 17.65 37.27 13.69
CA ASN A 468 17.96 36.12 12.84
C ASN A 468 19.24 36.26 11.99
N GLU A 469 19.70 37.48 11.70
CA GLU A 469 20.95 37.66 10.95
C GLU A 469 22.18 37.17 11.72
N THR A 470 22.12 37.09 13.05
CA THR A 470 23.24 36.66 13.90
C THR A 470 23.38 35.15 13.98
N TRP A 471 22.27 34.39 13.84
CA TRP A 471 22.33 32.94 14.01
C TRP A 471 22.31 32.13 12.72
N MET A 472 21.94 32.65 11.54
CA MET A 472 22.08 31.85 10.32
C MET A 472 23.55 31.63 9.95
N SER A 473 23.92 30.41 9.55
CA SER A 473 25.25 30.14 9.00
C SER A 473 25.45 30.85 7.66
N VAL A 474 26.71 31.03 7.23
CA VAL A 474 27.02 31.63 5.93
C VAL A 474 26.42 30.81 4.78
N GLU A 475 26.50 29.48 4.89
CA GLU A 475 25.90 28.54 3.93
C GLU A 475 24.39 28.73 3.83
N MET A 476 23.66 28.70 4.94
CA MET A 476 22.21 28.91 4.93
C MET A 476 21.81 30.27 4.34
N LYS A 477 22.59 31.33 4.60
CA LYS A 477 22.37 32.65 3.99
C LYS A 477 22.56 32.60 2.46
N GLN A 478 23.56 31.85 1.99
CA GLN A 478 23.83 31.67 0.57
C GLN A 478 22.73 30.86 -0.11
N ASP A 479 22.26 29.79 0.52
CA ASP A 479 21.16 28.95 0.02
C ASP A 479 19.88 29.76 -0.09
N CYS A 480 19.50 30.50 0.97
CA CYS A 480 18.36 31.41 0.93
C CYS A 480 18.48 32.43 -0.21
N ARG A 481 19.65 33.07 -0.40
CA ARG A 481 19.87 34.02 -1.50
C ARG A 481 19.70 33.36 -2.86
N SER A 482 20.21 32.15 -3.04
CA SER A 482 20.07 31.38 -4.27
C SER A 482 18.59 31.09 -4.57
N ILE A 483 17.86 30.58 -3.57
CA ILE A 483 16.41 30.30 -3.66
C ILE A 483 15.61 31.56 -4.01
N PHE A 484 15.85 32.68 -3.31
CA PHE A 484 15.18 33.95 -3.59
C PHE A 484 15.44 34.43 -5.01
N THR A 485 16.69 34.31 -5.48
CA THR A 485 17.07 34.74 -6.82
C THR A 485 16.34 33.91 -7.88
N LYS A 486 16.33 32.58 -7.74
CA LYS A 486 15.64 31.66 -8.65
C LYS A 486 14.13 31.94 -8.70
N CYS A 487 13.48 32.11 -7.54
CA CYS A 487 12.05 32.39 -7.45
C CYS A 487 11.69 33.78 -8.03
N LYS A 488 12.48 34.83 -7.73
CA LYS A 488 12.25 36.17 -8.29
C LYS A 488 12.41 36.18 -9.80
N GLN A 489 13.48 35.58 -10.32
CA GLN A 489 13.71 35.47 -11.76
C GLN A 489 12.55 34.75 -12.46
N ALA A 490 12.07 33.65 -11.88
CA ALA A 490 10.91 32.92 -12.40
C ALA A 490 9.67 33.82 -12.47
N ILE A 491 9.31 34.53 -11.39
CA ILE A 491 8.13 35.40 -11.37
C ILE A 491 8.27 36.61 -12.30
N THR A 492 9.47 37.22 -12.42
CA THR A 492 9.68 38.31 -13.38
C THR A 492 9.51 37.88 -14.83
N ALA A 493 9.67 36.59 -15.13
CA ALA A 493 9.46 36.02 -16.45
C ALA A 493 7.99 35.66 -16.74
N VAL A 494 7.04 35.93 -15.82
CA VAL A 494 5.61 35.68 -16.05
C VAL A 494 5.08 36.64 -17.12
N THR A 495 4.72 36.11 -18.27
CA THR A 495 4.11 36.86 -19.39
C THR A 495 2.60 36.74 -19.43
N SER A 496 2.03 35.61 -18.96
CA SER A 496 0.59 35.36 -18.93
C SER A 496 -0.12 36.23 -17.88
N THR A 497 -1.17 36.93 -18.30
CA THR A 497 -2.05 37.72 -17.41
C THR A 497 -2.83 36.84 -16.45
N GLU A 498 -3.32 35.69 -16.91
CA GLU A 498 -4.04 34.71 -16.09
C GLU A 498 -3.15 34.19 -14.96
N LEU A 499 -1.92 33.76 -15.29
CA LEU A 499 -0.97 33.29 -14.29
C LEU A 499 -0.59 34.40 -13.30
N ARG A 500 -0.39 35.63 -13.78
CA ARG A 500 -0.09 36.78 -12.91
C ARG A 500 -1.22 37.06 -11.93
N ASN A 501 -2.47 37.01 -12.38
CA ASN A 501 -3.64 37.19 -11.53
C ASN A 501 -3.77 36.05 -10.51
N GLY A 502 -3.58 34.79 -10.92
CA GLY A 502 -3.58 33.65 -10.01
C GLY A 502 -2.47 33.72 -8.95
N LEU A 503 -1.26 34.17 -9.32
CA LEU A 503 -0.17 34.39 -8.38
C LEU A 503 -0.49 35.52 -7.39
N HIS A 504 -1.09 36.61 -7.87
CA HIS A 504 -1.51 37.71 -7.01
C HIS A 504 -2.57 37.26 -5.99
N GLU A 505 -3.55 36.46 -6.39
CA GLU A 505 -4.55 35.87 -5.50
C GLU A 505 -3.91 34.92 -4.48
N THR A 506 -2.98 34.07 -4.93
CA THR A 506 -2.24 33.15 -4.08
C THR A 506 -1.44 33.89 -3.01
N CYS A 507 -0.66 34.89 -3.40
CA CYS A 507 0.12 35.73 -2.48
C CYS A 507 -0.79 36.42 -1.45
N LYS A 508 -1.90 37.04 -1.89
CA LYS A 508 -2.87 37.65 -0.98
C LYS A 508 -3.50 36.64 -0.03
N GLY A 509 -3.85 35.45 -0.52
CA GLY A 509 -4.38 34.36 0.29
C GLY A 509 -3.41 33.95 1.39
N LEU A 510 -2.13 33.75 1.05
CA LEU A 510 -1.08 33.40 2.01
C LEU A 510 -0.85 34.51 3.05
N ASN A 511 -0.77 35.78 2.64
CA ASN A 511 -0.61 36.89 3.58
C ASN A 511 -1.82 37.07 4.51
N ARG A 512 -3.04 36.65 4.11
CA ARG A 512 -4.23 36.62 5.00
C ARG A 512 -4.16 35.51 6.03
N VAL A 513 -3.59 34.36 5.68
CA VAL A 513 -3.43 33.22 6.60
C VAL A 513 -2.28 33.45 7.57
N TYR A 514 -1.21 34.11 7.12
CA TYR A 514 0.00 34.38 7.92
C TYR A 514 0.24 35.89 8.03
N GLU A 515 -0.39 36.53 9.02
CA GLU A 515 -0.33 37.99 9.22
C GLU A 515 1.09 38.53 9.45
N HIS A 516 1.99 37.71 10.00
CA HIS A 516 3.40 38.08 10.25
C HIS A 516 4.32 37.89 9.03
N LEU A 517 3.78 37.38 7.91
CA LEU A 517 4.54 37.20 6.69
C LEU A 517 4.72 38.55 5.99
N PRO A 518 5.93 38.92 5.53
CA PRO A 518 6.10 40.07 4.64
C PRO A 518 5.18 39.97 3.42
N ASP A 519 4.68 41.11 2.93
CA ASP A 519 3.79 41.16 1.77
C ASP A 519 4.46 40.53 0.54
N LEU A 520 3.96 39.37 0.12
CA LEU A 520 4.50 38.61 -1.00
C LEU A 520 4.24 39.31 -2.34
N CYS A 521 3.09 39.99 -2.50
CA CYS A 521 2.81 40.77 -3.71
C CYS A 521 3.85 41.88 -3.88
N THR A 522 4.14 42.60 -2.79
CA THR A 522 5.18 43.64 -2.78
C THR A 522 6.57 43.04 -2.99
N TYR A 523 6.91 41.94 -2.33
CA TYR A 523 8.21 41.27 -2.47
C TYR A 523 8.53 40.85 -3.91
N PHE A 524 7.54 40.29 -4.60
CA PHE A 524 7.69 39.84 -5.98
C PHE A 524 7.39 40.93 -7.03
N GLY A 525 6.86 42.09 -6.61
CA GLY A 525 6.44 43.15 -7.53
C GLY A 525 5.23 42.79 -8.38
N ILE A 526 4.37 41.88 -7.91
CA ILE A 526 3.17 41.44 -8.62
C ILE A 526 2.06 42.46 -8.40
N LYS A 527 1.61 43.10 -9.49
CA LYS A 527 0.45 43.99 -9.51
C LYS A 527 -0.73 43.29 -10.19
N GLN A 528 -1.94 43.60 -9.75
CA GLN A 528 -3.15 43.16 -10.42
C GLN A 528 -3.16 43.72 -11.85
N SER A 529 -3.36 42.83 -12.84
CA SER A 529 -3.33 43.16 -14.27
C SER A 529 -4.54 43.99 -14.67
#